data_AF-A0A7C6JTN8-F1
#
_entry.id   AF-A0A7C6JTN8-F1
#
_cell.length_a   1.000
_cell.length_b   1.000
_cell.length_c   1.000
_cell.angle_alpha   90.00
_cell.angle_beta   90.00
_cell.angle_gamma   90.00
#
_symmetry.space_group_name_H-M   'P 1'
#
loop_
_entity.id
_entity.type
_entity.pdbx_description
1 polymer ?
#
loop_
_entity_poly.entity_id
_entity_poly.type
_entity_poly.pdbx_seq_one_letter_code
_entity_poly.pdbx_strand_id
1 'polypeptide(L)'
;MQGKLSKRTKVAILLSLLAIPLTIAIGLTIDGGRSYMMISFAILLESMFPFFLIFEGRKPQARELVILSVMSALAIGGRAVFFALPSFKPVAAMVILTGVAFGGEAGFMVGSMTMLCSNILFGQGPWTPWQMFAMGLIGLLAGILFRKGLLYRDRFSLSVFGGLAVFVIYGGIMNPASVLMYQPNPNWQMILSAYITGVPVDVIHALATVLFLWFLSETMLEKLDRVKVKYGLIEK
;
A
#
# COMPACT_ATOMS: atom_id res chain seq x y z
N MET A 1 -6.97 -13.58 13.49
CA MET A 1 -6.07 -13.79 14.63
C MET A 1 -6.30 -12.70 15.66
N GLN A 2 -6.96 -13.03 16.77
CA GLN A 2 -6.84 -12.29 18.04
C GLN A 2 -5.53 -12.72 18.71
N GLY A 3 -4.39 -12.35 18.14
CA GLY A 3 -3.11 -12.43 18.82
C GLY A 3 -2.93 -11.13 19.60
N LYS A 4 -2.77 -11.19 20.93
CA LYS A 4 -2.44 -9.99 21.72
C LYS A 4 -1.22 -9.31 21.09
N LEU A 5 -1.36 -8.06 20.65
CA LEU A 5 -0.25 -7.25 20.13
C LEU A 5 0.90 -7.32 21.13
N SER A 6 2.09 -7.69 20.65
CA SER A 6 3.30 -7.75 21.48
C SER A 6 3.50 -6.42 22.19
N LYS A 7 3.99 -6.43 23.45
CA LYS A 7 4.28 -5.19 24.20
C LYS A 7 5.13 -4.22 23.37
N ARG A 8 6.08 -4.74 22.59
CA ARG A 8 6.93 -3.96 21.68
C ARG A 8 6.13 -3.25 20.59
N THR A 9 5.14 -3.94 20.01
CA THR A 9 4.27 -3.40 18.96
C THR A 9 3.33 -2.33 19.51
N LYS A 10 2.77 -2.52 20.71
CA LYS A 10 1.95 -1.49 21.36
C LYS A 10 2.77 -0.24 21.68
N VAL A 11 4.00 -0.42 22.17
CA VAL A 11 4.94 0.66 22.42
C VAL A 11 5.34 1.36 21.12
N ALA A 12 5.58 0.62 20.03
CA ALA A 12 5.86 1.21 18.72
C ALA A 12 4.69 2.03 18.19
N ILE A 13 3.46 1.53 18.25
CA ILE A 13 2.27 2.30 17.85
C ILE A 13 2.12 3.57 18.71
N LEU A 14 2.31 3.46 20.02
CA LEU A 14 2.26 4.60 20.94
C LEU A 14 3.36 5.63 20.63
N LEU A 15 4.58 5.15 20.38
CA LEU A 15 5.72 6.00 20.01
C LEU A 15 5.50 6.67 18.66
N SER A 16 5.01 5.96 17.65
CA SER A 16 4.63 6.56 16.35
C SER A 16 3.54 7.60 16.52
N LEU A 17 2.54 7.34 17.37
CA LEU A 17 1.43 8.25 17.63
C LEU A 17 1.86 9.50 18.41
N LEU A 18 2.92 9.42 19.21
CA LEU A 18 3.55 10.55 19.91
C LEU A 18 4.62 11.25 19.06
N ALA A 19 5.26 10.54 18.13
CA ALA A 19 6.27 11.07 17.23
C ALA A 19 5.64 11.99 16.16
N ILE A 20 4.45 11.65 15.65
CA ILE A 20 3.72 12.47 14.67
C ILE A 20 3.45 13.91 15.17
N PRO A 21 2.86 14.14 16.36
CA PRO A 21 2.68 15.50 16.87
C PRO A 21 4.01 16.18 17.21
N LEU A 22 5.05 15.42 17.57
CA LEU A 22 6.38 15.95 17.81
C LEU A 22 7.05 16.42 16.51
N THR A 23 6.96 15.67 15.42
CA THR A 23 7.49 16.06 14.10
C THR A 23 6.75 17.26 13.53
N ILE A 24 5.44 17.36 13.77
CA ILE A 24 4.67 18.56 13.45
C ILE A 24 5.16 19.75 14.29
N ALA A 25 5.32 19.59 15.61
CA ALA A 25 5.77 20.67 16.49
C ALA A 25 7.18 21.16 16.14
N ILE A 26 8.12 20.24 15.87
CA ILE A 26 9.50 20.56 15.45
C ILE A 26 9.50 21.24 14.08
N GLY A 27 8.66 20.77 13.15
CA GLY A 27 8.52 21.39 11.84
C GLY A 27 7.97 22.81 11.87
N LEU A 28 7.10 23.11 12.85
CA LEU A 28 6.56 24.45 13.08
C LEU A 28 7.56 25.38 13.79
N THR A 29 8.42 24.86 14.67
CA THR A 29 9.37 25.69 15.45
C THR A 29 10.67 26.01 14.72
N ILE A 30 11.17 25.13 13.86
CA ILE A 30 12.47 25.32 13.18
C ILE A 30 12.37 26.27 11.98
N ASP A 31 11.29 26.21 11.21
CA ASP A 31 11.21 26.88 9.89
C ASP A 31 9.86 27.56 9.62
N GLY A 32 9.07 27.79 10.68
CA GLY A 32 7.74 28.40 10.59
C GLY A 32 6.76 27.62 9.71
N GLY A 33 6.99 26.31 9.51
CA GLY A 33 6.19 25.45 8.65
C GLY A 33 6.54 25.49 7.15
N ARG A 34 7.56 26.23 6.69
CA ARG A 34 7.87 26.34 5.25
C ARG A 34 8.35 25.04 4.60
N SER A 35 8.95 24.15 5.39
CA SER A 35 9.43 22.83 4.95
C SER A 35 8.34 21.73 5.02
N TYR A 36 7.14 22.00 4.50
CA TYR A 36 5.98 21.07 4.50
C TYR A 36 6.29 19.67 3.95
N MET A 37 7.13 19.62 2.92
CA MET A 37 7.56 18.39 2.27
C MET A 37 8.35 17.48 3.21
N MET A 38 9.30 18.05 3.96
CA MET A 38 10.17 17.31 4.88
C MET A 38 9.36 16.75 6.05
N ILE A 39 8.43 17.56 6.58
CA ILE A 39 7.52 17.16 7.67
C ILE A 39 6.58 16.05 7.20
N SER A 40 6.00 16.17 6.00
CA SER A 40 5.11 15.15 5.44
C SER A 40 5.81 13.82 5.20
N PHE A 41 7.07 13.84 4.74
CA PHE A 41 7.87 12.62 4.62
C PHE A 41 8.17 11.97 5.96
N ALA A 42 8.55 12.75 6.96
CA ALA A 42 8.81 12.23 8.30
C ALA A 42 7.58 11.52 8.86
N ILE A 43 6.41 12.17 8.79
CA ILE A 43 5.13 11.60 9.25
C ILE A 43 4.79 10.31 8.49
N LEU A 44 5.00 10.26 7.17
CA LEU A 44 4.74 9.05 6.39
C LEU A 44 5.64 7.90 6.85
N LEU A 45 6.95 8.12 6.97
CA LEU A 45 7.87 7.08 7.42
C LEU A 45 7.53 6.61 8.84
N GLU A 46 7.19 7.54 9.74
CA GLU A 46 6.73 7.24 11.10
C GLU A 46 5.43 6.42 11.11
N SER A 47 4.51 6.72 10.19
CA SER A 47 3.23 5.99 10.07
C SER A 47 3.40 4.58 9.52
N MET A 48 4.42 4.35 8.68
CA MET A 48 4.73 3.04 8.12
C MET A 48 5.53 2.17 9.10
N PHE A 49 6.40 2.78 9.90
CA PHE A 49 7.26 2.11 10.88
C PHE A 49 6.55 1.08 11.78
N PRO A 50 5.38 1.38 12.42
CA PRO A 50 4.70 0.40 13.26
C PRO A 50 4.19 -0.80 12.46
N PHE A 51 3.85 -0.64 11.18
CA PHE A 51 3.42 -1.76 10.33
C PHE A 51 4.57 -2.73 10.03
N PHE A 52 5.76 -2.21 9.77
CA PHE A 52 6.97 -3.03 9.63
C PHE A 52 7.25 -3.82 10.92
N LEU A 53 7.11 -3.17 12.08
CA LEU A 53 7.30 -3.82 13.38
C LEU A 53 6.20 -4.80 13.76
N ILE A 54 4.95 -4.56 13.37
CA ILE A 54 3.85 -5.53 13.51
C ILE A 54 4.18 -6.78 12.70
N PHE A 55 4.61 -6.58 11.44
CA PHE A 55 4.96 -7.66 10.54
C PHE A 55 6.15 -8.48 11.06
N GLU A 56 7.23 -7.83 11.49
CA GLU A 56 8.38 -8.50 12.09
C GLU A 56 8.01 -9.21 13.41
N GLY A 57 7.16 -8.59 14.22
CA GLY A 57 6.67 -9.13 15.49
C GLY A 57 5.84 -10.40 15.34
N ARG A 58 5.22 -10.64 14.18
CA ARG A 58 4.55 -11.92 13.85
C ARG A 58 5.52 -13.08 13.68
N LYS A 59 6.83 -12.81 13.59
CA LYS A 59 7.85 -13.81 13.26
C LYS A 59 7.44 -14.63 12.03
N PRO A 60 7.20 -13.98 10.88
CA PRO A 60 6.81 -14.67 9.66
C PRO A 60 7.87 -15.72 9.34
N GLN A 61 7.41 -16.94 9.04
CA GLN A 61 8.32 -18.04 8.75
C GLN A 61 9.07 -17.75 7.44
N ALA A 62 10.29 -18.26 7.30
CA ALA A 62 11.10 -18.07 6.09
C ALA A 62 10.33 -18.40 4.80
N ARG A 63 9.47 -19.42 4.84
CA ARG A 63 8.55 -19.78 3.76
C ARG A 63 7.51 -18.71 3.40
N GLU A 64 6.95 -18.02 4.39
CA GLU A 64 6.03 -16.89 4.15
C GLU A 64 6.79 -15.74 3.49
N LEU A 65 7.96 -15.41 4.02
CA LEU A 65 8.82 -14.35 3.47
C LEU A 65 9.19 -14.60 2.00
N VAL A 66 9.54 -15.84 1.64
CA VAL A 66 9.83 -16.20 0.25
C VAL A 66 8.63 -15.94 -0.66
N ILE A 67 7.42 -16.29 -0.24
CA ILE A 67 6.21 -16.08 -1.07
C ILE A 67 5.91 -14.58 -1.21
N LEU A 68 6.03 -13.80 -0.13
CA LEU A 68 5.83 -12.35 -0.19
C LEU A 68 6.86 -11.66 -1.09
N SER A 69 8.10 -12.13 -1.07
CA SER A 69 9.14 -11.69 -2.02
C SER A 69 8.78 -12.02 -3.46
N VAL A 70 8.27 -13.22 -3.74
CA VAL A 70 7.79 -13.61 -5.08
C VAL A 70 6.62 -12.75 -5.52
N MET A 71 5.65 -12.49 -4.64
CA MET A 71 4.51 -11.62 -4.94
C MET A 71 4.95 -10.20 -5.26
N SER A 72 5.93 -9.67 -4.51
CA SER A 72 6.53 -8.36 -4.77
C SER A 72 7.27 -8.35 -6.11
N ALA A 73 8.06 -9.39 -6.41
CA ALA A 73 8.78 -9.51 -7.69
C ALA A 73 7.82 -9.59 -8.88
N LEU A 74 6.71 -10.34 -8.78
CA LEU A 74 5.68 -10.39 -9.80
C LEU A 74 5.00 -9.03 -10.00
N ALA A 75 4.75 -8.28 -8.94
CA ALA A 75 4.19 -6.95 -9.04
C ALA A 75 5.17 -5.94 -9.67
N ILE A 76 6.46 -6.00 -9.33
CA ILE A 76 7.53 -5.21 -9.96
C ILE A 76 7.65 -5.56 -11.44
N GLY A 77 7.69 -6.87 -11.77
CA GLY A 77 7.76 -7.36 -13.14
C GLY A 77 6.54 -6.95 -13.96
N GLY A 78 5.34 -7.06 -13.39
CA GLY A 78 4.11 -6.57 -14.01
C GLY A 78 4.17 -5.06 -14.29
N ARG A 79 4.66 -4.28 -13.33
CA ARG A 79 4.88 -2.83 -13.55
C ARG A 79 5.90 -2.54 -14.67
N ALA A 80 6.92 -3.40 -14.84
CA ALA A 80 7.91 -3.30 -15.91
C ALA A 80 7.36 -3.67 -17.29
N VAL A 81 6.60 -4.76 -17.40
CA VAL A 81 5.98 -5.20 -18.66
C VAL A 81 5.02 -4.14 -19.20
N PHE A 82 4.22 -3.55 -18.31
CA PHE A 82 3.25 -2.52 -18.69
C PHE A 82 3.83 -1.09 -18.61
N PHE A 83 5.15 -0.92 -18.67
CA PHE A 83 5.77 0.41 -18.62
C PHE A 83 5.26 1.35 -19.73
N ALA A 84 5.01 0.81 -20.92
CA ALA A 84 4.53 1.59 -22.07
C ALA A 84 3.09 2.10 -21.91
N LEU A 85 2.28 1.53 -20.99
CA LEU A 85 0.90 1.93 -20.77
C LEU A 85 0.80 2.84 -19.53
N PRO A 86 0.43 4.13 -19.68
CA PRO A 86 0.29 5.04 -18.55
C PRO A 86 -0.72 4.51 -17.53
N SER A 87 -0.29 4.39 -16.28
CA SER A 87 -1.11 3.98 -15.13
C SER A 87 -1.82 2.62 -15.21
N PHE A 88 -1.60 1.85 -16.27
CA PHE A 88 -2.13 0.50 -16.42
C PHE A 88 -1.15 -0.49 -15.78
N LYS A 89 -1.22 -0.68 -14.47
CA LYS A 89 -0.24 -1.49 -13.72
C LYS A 89 -0.94 -2.55 -12.86
N PRO A 90 -0.53 -3.83 -12.91
CA PRO A 90 -1.15 -4.91 -12.12
C PRO A 90 -0.75 -4.87 -10.63
N VAL A 91 -0.10 -3.81 -10.16
CA VAL A 91 0.49 -3.79 -8.80
C VAL A 91 -0.58 -3.88 -7.73
N ALA A 92 -1.62 -3.05 -7.82
CA ALA A 92 -2.69 -3.04 -6.82
C ALA A 92 -3.38 -4.42 -6.73
N ALA A 93 -3.58 -5.09 -7.87
CA ALA A 93 -4.14 -6.44 -7.90
C ALA A 93 -3.29 -7.43 -7.09
N MET A 94 -1.97 -7.47 -7.33
CA MET A 94 -1.06 -8.36 -6.61
C MET A 94 -1.02 -8.08 -5.10
N VAL A 95 -1.07 -6.80 -4.72
CA VAL A 95 -1.08 -6.34 -3.33
C VAL A 95 -2.38 -6.75 -2.63
N ILE A 96 -3.53 -6.57 -3.28
CA ILE A 96 -4.85 -6.99 -2.76
C ILE A 96 -4.89 -8.50 -2.57
N LEU A 97 -4.48 -9.27 -3.58
CA LEU A 97 -4.47 -10.74 -3.49
C LEU A 97 -3.56 -11.24 -2.36
N THR A 98 -2.40 -10.59 -2.17
CA THR A 98 -1.52 -10.87 -1.04
C THR A 98 -2.21 -10.55 0.30
N GLY A 99 -2.86 -9.40 0.40
CA GLY A 99 -3.59 -8.98 1.61
C GLY A 99 -4.71 -9.95 1.99
N VAL A 100 -5.49 -10.40 1.00
CA VAL A 100 -6.56 -11.40 1.16
C VAL A 100 -5.98 -12.78 1.53
N ALA A 101 -4.84 -13.15 0.94
CA ALA A 101 -4.25 -14.47 1.15
C ALA A 101 -3.51 -14.60 2.49
N PHE A 102 -2.65 -13.65 2.84
CA PHE A 102 -1.71 -13.75 3.98
C PHE A 102 -2.05 -12.77 5.12
N GLY A 103 -3.04 -11.90 4.91
CA GLY A 103 -3.51 -10.89 5.85
C GLY A 103 -3.04 -9.48 5.52
N GLY A 104 -3.66 -8.48 6.15
CA GLY A 104 -3.43 -7.07 5.82
C GLY A 104 -1.98 -6.61 6.01
N GLU A 105 -1.29 -7.08 7.04
CA GLU A 105 0.12 -6.72 7.27
C GLU A 105 1.02 -7.20 6.11
N ALA A 106 0.80 -8.42 5.63
CA ALA A 106 1.53 -8.97 4.49
C ALA A 106 1.21 -8.20 3.19
N GLY A 107 -0.05 -7.81 2.99
CA GLY A 107 -0.46 -6.92 1.89
C GLY A 107 0.23 -5.55 1.97
N PHE A 108 0.30 -4.96 3.16
CA PHE A 108 0.98 -3.69 3.39
C PHE A 108 2.48 -3.77 3.04
N MET A 109 3.14 -4.84 3.50
CA MET A 109 4.54 -5.11 3.22
C MET A 109 4.81 -5.25 1.72
N VAL A 110 4.03 -6.08 1.02
CA VAL A 110 4.21 -6.28 -0.42
C VAL A 110 3.94 -4.99 -1.20
N GLY A 111 2.90 -4.22 -0.84
CA GLY A 111 2.63 -2.93 -1.48
C GLY A 111 3.77 -1.91 -1.31
N SER A 112 4.26 -1.79 -0.07
CA SER A 112 5.36 -0.87 0.26
C SER A 112 6.66 -1.27 -0.44
N MET A 113 7.05 -2.54 -0.34
CA MET A 113 8.28 -3.05 -0.97
C MET A 113 8.22 -2.99 -2.49
N THR A 114 7.05 -3.28 -3.09
CA THR A 114 6.89 -3.18 -4.53
C THR A 114 7.11 -1.75 -5.03
N MET A 115 6.58 -0.73 -4.35
CA MET A 115 6.79 0.66 -4.75
C MET A 115 8.25 1.08 -4.57
N LEU A 116 8.87 0.74 -3.43
CA LEU A 116 10.27 1.05 -3.18
C LEU A 116 11.20 0.42 -4.22
N CYS A 117 11.09 -0.89 -4.44
CA CYS A 117 11.97 -1.63 -5.34
C CYS A 117 11.70 -1.32 -6.81
N SER A 118 10.43 -1.17 -7.21
CA SER A 118 10.13 -0.81 -8.61
C SER A 118 10.63 0.58 -8.97
N ASN A 119 10.64 1.52 -8.01
CA ASN A 119 11.18 2.86 -8.26
C ASN A 119 12.71 2.87 -8.40
N ILE A 120 13.43 1.78 -8.13
CA ILE A 120 14.84 1.65 -8.56
C ILE A 120 14.92 1.60 -10.10
N LEU A 121 13.94 0.98 -10.75
CA LEU A 121 13.87 0.88 -12.21
C LEU A 121 13.29 2.14 -12.86
N PHE A 122 12.33 2.81 -12.21
CA PHE A 122 11.62 3.97 -12.76
C PHE A 122 12.12 5.34 -12.24
N GLY A 123 13.13 5.34 -11.37
CA GLY A 123 13.60 6.52 -10.68
C GLY A 123 12.95 6.71 -9.30
N GLN A 124 13.80 7.01 -8.32
CA GLN A 124 13.38 7.39 -6.98
C GLN A 124 13.09 8.88 -6.93
N GLY A 125 12.08 9.26 -6.17
CA GLY A 125 11.79 10.65 -5.95
C GLY A 125 10.89 10.87 -4.75
N PRO A 126 10.48 12.12 -4.53
CA PRO A 126 9.56 12.48 -3.47
C PRO A 126 8.27 11.65 -3.45
N TRP A 127 7.79 11.20 -4.60
CA TRP A 127 6.56 10.39 -4.63
C TRP A 127 6.72 9.00 -4.02
N THR A 128 7.94 8.47 -3.85
CA THR A 128 8.15 7.07 -3.42
C THR A 128 7.47 6.77 -2.07
N PRO A 129 7.71 7.53 -0.98
CA PRO A 129 7.05 7.25 0.31
C PRO A 129 5.51 7.33 0.25
N TRP A 130 4.97 8.26 -0.53
CA TRP A 130 3.52 8.38 -0.74
C TRP A 130 2.96 7.15 -1.45
N GLN A 131 3.66 6.68 -2.49
CA GLN A 131 3.28 5.47 -3.21
C GLN A 131 3.37 4.23 -2.32
N MET A 132 4.44 4.11 -1.53
CA MET A 132 4.63 3.01 -0.58
C MET A 132 3.46 2.97 0.42
N PHE A 133 3.11 4.12 1.01
CA PHE A 133 2.01 4.22 1.95
C PHE A 133 0.65 3.94 1.31
N ALA A 134 0.34 4.55 0.16
CA ALA A 134 -0.95 4.37 -0.52
C ALA A 134 -1.17 2.91 -0.95
N MET A 135 -0.17 2.28 -1.57
CA MET A 135 -0.27 0.87 -1.98
C MET A 135 -0.27 -0.06 -0.76
N GLY A 136 0.55 0.22 0.25
CA GLY A 136 0.54 -0.54 1.49
C GLY A 136 -0.84 -0.51 2.16
N LEU A 137 -1.47 0.67 2.22
CA LEU A 137 -2.79 0.86 2.82
C LEU A 137 -3.88 0.09 2.09
N ILE A 138 -3.86 0.05 0.76
CA ILE A 138 -4.78 -0.79 -0.04
C ILE A 138 -4.63 -2.27 0.34
N GLY A 139 -3.40 -2.77 0.43
CA GLY A 139 -3.13 -4.16 0.84
C GLY A 139 -3.58 -4.47 2.27
N LEU A 140 -3.39 -3.51 3.18
CA LEU A 140 -3.85 -3.61 4.56
C LEU A 140 -5.37 -3.72 4.64
N LEU A 141 -6.08 -2.80 3.97
CA LEU A 141 -7.53 -2.76 3.97
C LEU A 141 -8.13 -4.00 3.31
N ALA A 142 -7.56 -4.47 2.21
CA ALA A 142 -7.97 -5.72 1.56
C ALA A 142 -7.97 -6.89 2.57
N GLY A 143 -6.89 -7.04 3.33
CA GLY A 143 -6.78 -8.11 4.31
C GLY A 143 -7.67 -7.93 5.54
N ILE A 144 -7.93 -6.69 5.99
CA ILE A 144 -8.84 -6.41 7.10
C ILE A 144 -10.29 -6.68 6.71
N LEU A 145 -10.73 -6.19 5.54
CA LEU A 145 -12.10 -6.39 5.07
C LEU A 145 -12.39 -7.86 4.80
N PHE A 146 -11.41 -8.59 4.23
CA PHE A 146 -11.52 -10.04 4.05
C PHE A 146 -11.71 -10.76 5.40
N ARG A 147 -10.90 -10.42 6.41
CA ARG A 147 -11.03 -11.03 7.75
C ARG A 147 -12.31 -10.69 8.48
N LYS A 148 -12.91 -9.52 8.22
CA LYS A 148 -14.20 -9.12 8.77
C LYS A 148 -15.40 -9.76 8.04
N GLY A 149 -15.16 -10.54 6.99
CA GLY A 149 -16.21 -11.16 6.17
C GLY A 149 -16.94 -10.16 5.26
N LEU A 150 -16.42 -8.94 5.11
CA LEU A 150 -17.00 -7.89 4.26
C LEU A 150 -16.52 -7.98 2.81
N LEU A 151 -15.40 -8.67 2.59
CA LEU A 151 -14.85 -8.92 1.26
C LEU A 151 -14.86 -10.41 1.00
N TYR A 152 -15.58 -10.83 -0.03
CA TYR A 152 -15.68 -12.23 -0.43
C TYR A 152 -14.54 -12.59 -1.40
N ARG A 153 -14.21 -13.89 -1.49
CA ARG A 153 -13.18 -14.42 -2.41
C ARG A 153 -13.71 -14.66 -3.82
N ASP A 154 -14.63 -13.82 -4.27
CA ASP A 154 -15.14 -13.87 -5.63
C ASP A 154 -14.47 -12.77 -6.46
N ARG A 155 -14.35 -13.03 -7.76
CA ARG A 155 -13.79 -12.07 -8.72
C ARG A 155 -14.54 -10.74 -8.72
N PHE A 156 -15.84 -10.72 -8.44
CA PHE A 156 -16.63 -9.50 -8.49
C PHE A 156 -16.34 -8.60 -7.28
N SER A 157 -16.44 -9.12 -6.04
CA SER A 157 -16.15 -8.33 -4.84
C SER A 157 -14.72 -7.81 -4.82
N LEU A 158 -13.75 -8.64 -5.22
CA LEU A 158 -12.35 -8.21 -5.27
C LEU A 158 -12.12 -7.13 -6.32
N SER A 159 -12.74 -7.25 -7.50
CA SER A 159 -12.60 -6.26 -8.56
C SER A 159 -13.24 -4.92 -8.16
N VAL A 160 -14.46 -4.94 -7.61
CA VAL A 160 -15.15 -3.74 -7.13
C VAL A 160 -14.33 -3.07 -6.02
N PHE A 161 -13.88 -3.85 -5.03
CA PHE A 161 -13.03 -3.33 -3.96
C PHE A 161 -11.73 -2.74 -4.52
N GLY A 162 -11.05 -3.44 -5.44
CA GLY A 162 -9.78 -2.98 -6.00
C GLY A 162 -9.92 -1.71 -6.82
N GLY A 163 -10.96 -1.60 -7.66
CA GLY A 163 -11.25 -0.38 -8.41
C GLY A 163 -11.53 0.80 -7.50
N LEU A 164 -12.39 0.62 -6.50
CA LEU A 164 -12.71 1.66 -5.52
C LEU A 164 -11.50 2.04 -4.66
N ALA A 165 -10.73 1.05 -4.20
CA ALA A 165 -9.56 1.29 -3.37
C ALA A 165 -8.49 2.07 -4.15
N VAL A 166 -8.23 1.73 -5.41
CA VAL A 166 -7.28 2.49 -6.23
C VAL A 166 -7.78 3.89 -6.50
N PHE A 167 -9.05 4.05 -6.91
CA PHE A 167 -9.59 5.39 -7.19
C PHE A 167 -9.61 6.29 -5.94
N VAL A 168 -10.15 5.80 -4.83
CA VAL A 168 -10.38 6.58 -3.61
C VAL A 168 -9.11 6.71 -2.77
N ILE A 169 -8.33 5.64 -2.62
CA ILE A 169 -7.18 5.64 -1.71
C ILE A 169 -5.91 6.04 -2.45
N TYR A 170 -5.61 5.40 -3.57
CA TYR A 170 -4.40 5.77 -4.32
C TYR A 170 -4.55 7.15 -4.95
N GLY A 171 -5.62 7.40 -5.72
CA GLY A 171 -5.92 8.73 -6.25
C GLY A 171 -6.11 9.77 -5.15
N GLY A 172 -6.82 9.39 -4.08
CA GLY A 172 -7.04 10.23 -2.90
C GLY A 172 -5.78 10.71 -2.19
N ILE A 173 -4.74 9.88 -2.13
CA ILE A 173 -3.47 10.23 -1.48
C ILE A 173 -2.52 10.88 -2.50
N MET A 174 -2.42 10.34 -3.70
CA MET A 174 -1.43 10.77 -4.69
C MET A 174 -1.75 12.13 -5.31
N ASN A 175 -3.03 12.49 -5.49
CA ASN A 175 -3.39 13.78 -6.08
C ASN A 175 -3.03 14.96 -5.16
N PRO A 176 -3.41 15.01 -3.86
CA PRO A 176 -2.91 16.02 -2.94
C PRO A 176 -1.40 15.97 -2.77
N ALA A 177 -0.81 14.77 -2.70
CA ALA A 177 0.62 14.62 -2.56
C ALA A 177 1.38 15.25 -3.73
N SER A 178 0.85 15.18 -4.96
CA SER A 178 1.44 15.86 -6.12
C SER A 178 1.55 17.38 -5.92
N VAL A 179 0.51 18.00 -5.34
CA VAL A 179 0.53 19.44 -5.02
C VAL A 179 1.56 19.73 -3.94
N LEU A 180 1.56 18.93 -2.86
CA LEU A 180 2.52 19.09 -1.75
C LEU A 180 3.98 18.90 -2.18
N MET A 181 4.24 18.10 -3.21
CA MET A 181 5.59 17.82 -3.70
C MET A 181 6.12 18.88 -4.69
N TYR A 182 5.25 19.43 -5.53
CA TYR A 182 5.67 20.28 -6.65
C TYR A 182 5.31 21.76 -6.48
N GLN A 183 4.49 22.13 -5.50
CA GLN A 183 4.02 23.49 -5.32
C GLN A 183 4.58 24.14 -4.05
N PRO A 184 5.28 25.29 -4.16
CA PRO A 184 5.87 25.96 -3.00
C PRO A 184 4.85 26.44 -1.96
N ASN A 185 3.66 26.84 -2.42
CA ASN A 185 2.57 27.35 -1.58
C ASN A 185 1.29 26.57 -1.88
N PRO A 186 1.11 25.36 -1.31
CA PRO A 186 -0.06 24.55 -1.54
C PRO A 186 -1.31 25.28 -1.02
N ASN A 187 -2.31 25.44 -1.88
CA ASN A 187 -3.61 25.98 -1.51
C ASN A 187 -4.72 24.96 -1.80
N TRP A 188 -5.89 25.19 -1.21
CA TRP A 188 -7.03 24.29 -1.34
C TRP A 188 -7.52 24.18 -2.79
N GLN A 189 -7.46 25.27 -3.55
CA GLN A 189 -7.86 25.30 -4.96
C GLN A 189 -6.95 24.42 -5.83
N MET A 190 -5.65 24.39 -5.54
CA MET A 190 -4.67 23.56 -6.23
C MET A 190 -4.87 22.08 -5.93
N ILE A 191 -5.20 21.73 -4.67
CA ILE A 191 -5.56 20.36 -4.30
C ILE A 191 -6.81 19.92 -5.05
N LEU A 192 -7.86 20.76 -5.07
CA LEU A 192 -9.09 20.46 -5.81
C LEU A 192 -8.82 20.32 -7.32
N SER A 193 -7.97 21.18 -7.87
CA SER A 193 -7.57 21.12 -9.27
C SER A 193 -6.83 19.82 -9.58
N ALA A 194 -5.91 19.41 -8.71
CA ALA A 194 -5.17 18.16 -8.85
C ALA A 194 -6.09 16.94 -8.82
N TYR A 195 -7.13 16.94 -7.97
CA TYR A 195 -8.16 15.90 -7.99
C TYR A 195 -8.87 15.83 -9.34
N ILE A 196 -9.36 16.96 -9.85
CA ILE A 196 -10.11 17.02 -11.11
C ILE A 196 -9.22 16.57 -12.28
N THR A 197 -7.97 17.03 -12.33
CA THR A 197 -7.03 16.65 -13.40
C THR A 197 -6.53 15.22 -13.27
N GLY A 198 -6.50 14.66 -12.05
CA GLY A 198 -6.06 13.30 -11.75
C GLY A 198 -7.09 12.22 -12.10
N VAL A 199 -8.39 12.58 -12.13
CA VAL A 199 -9.49 11.62 -12.38
C VAL A 199 -9.25 10.70 -13.58
N PRO A 200 -8.86 11.17 -14.78
CA PRO A 200 -8.67 10.28 -15.93
C PRO A 200 -7.60 9.21 -15.67
N VAL A 201 -6.51 9.61 -15.01
CA VAL A 201 -5.38 8.71 -14.70
C VAL A 201 -5.79 7.70 -13.62
N ASP A 202 -6.53 8.15 -12.61
CA ASP A 202 -7.04 7.29 -11.54
C ASP A 202 -8.08 6.30 -12.03
N VAL A 203 -8.94 6.70 -12.98
CA VAL A 203 -9.89 5.81 -13.65
C VAL A 203 -9.16 4.74 -14.45
N ILE A 204 -8.12 5.10 -15.22
CA ILE A 204 -7.32 4.10 -15.96
C ILE A 204 -6.68 3.11 -14.99
N HIS A 205 -6.12 3.58 -13.88
CA HIS A 205 -5.51 2.71 -12.88
C HIS A 205 -6.54 1.80 -12.18
N ALA A 206 -7.72 2.34 -11.85
CA ALA A 206 -8.82 1.57 -11.28
C ALA A 206 -9.32 0.50 -12.25
N LEU A 207 -9.54 0.85 -13.52
CA LEU A 207 -9.95 -0.08 -14.57
C LEU A 207 -8.91 -1.17 -14.82
N ALA A 208 -7.63 -0.82 -14.86
CA ALA A 208 -6.54 -1.78 -14.95
C ALA A 208 -6.62 -2.78 -13.79
N THR A 209 -6.79 -2.28 -12.57
CA THR A 209 -6.88 -3.10 -11.36
C THR A 209 -8.10 -4.03 -11.39
N VAL A 210 -9.26 -3.52 -11.81
CA VAL A 210 -10.48 -4.30 -12.02
C VAL A 210 -10.24 -5.43 -13.03
N LEU A 211 -9.65 -5.13 -14.18
CA LEU A 211 -9.36 -6.12 -15.21
C LEU A 211 -8.41 -7.21 -14.69
N PHE A 212 -7.30 -6.82 -14.05
CA PHE A 212 -6.36 -7.80 -13.51
C PHE A 212 -7.00 -8.64 -12.41
N LEU A 213 -7.77 -8.06 -11.49
CA LEU A 213 -8.45 -8.82 -10.45
C LEU A 213 -9.51 -9.75 -11.04
N TRP A 214 -10.25 -9.31 -12.06
CA TRP A 214 -11.27 -10.13 -12.71
C TRP A 214 -10.69 -11.43 -13.28
N PHE A 215 -9.53 -11.37 -13.94
CA PHE A 215 -8.90 -12.53 -14.56
C PHE A 215 -7.96 -13.31 -13.63
N LEU A 216 -7.21 -12.63 -12.75
CA LEU A 216 -6.18 -13.28 -11.94
C LEU A 216 -6.71 -13.75 -10.58
N SER A 217 -7.77 -13.15 -10.02
CA SER A 217 -8.12 -13.37 -8.60
C SER A 217 -8.34 -14.83 -8.24
N GLU A 218 -9.25 -15.52 -8.93
CA GLU A 218 -9.55 -16.93 -8.67
C GLU A 218 -8.31 -17.81 -8.88
N THR A 219 -7.68 -17.72 -10.05
CA THR A 219 -6.50 -18.52 -10.41
C THR A 219 -5.34 -18.33 -9.43
N MET A 220 -5.09 -17.08 -9.02
CA MET A 220 -4.00 -16.77 -8.09
C MET A 220 -4.33 -17.19 -6.66
N LEU A 221 -5.56 -16.95 -6.18
CA LEU A 221 -5.95 -17.36 -4.84
C LEU A 221 -5.89 -18.87 -4.67
N GLU A 222 -6.34 -19.64 -5.67
CA GLU A 222 -6.20 -21.11 -5.66
C GLU A 222 -4.74 -21.55 -5.58
N LYS A 223 -3.85 -20.95 -6.39
CA LYS A 223 -2.41 -21.25 -6.36
C LYS A 223 -1.80 -20.89 -5.01
N LEU A 224 -2.14 -19.72 -4.47
CA LEU A 224 -1.65 -19.27 -3.17
C LEU A 224 -2.14 -20.18 -2.04
N ASP A 225 -3.39 -20.65 -2.08
CA ASP A 225 -3.92 -21.57 -1.09
C ASP A 225 -3.25 -22.96 -1.20
N ARG A 226 -3.00 -23.48 -2.41
CA ARG A 226 -2.19 -24.70 -2.60
C ARG A 226 -0.78 -24.56 -2.05
N VAL A 227 -0.13 -23.42 -2.27
CA VAL A 227 1.20 -23.10 -1.74
C VAL A 227 1.14 -23.05 -0.20
N LYS A 228 0.14 -22.41 0.39
CA LYS A 228 -0.01 -22.38 1.85
C LYS A 228 -0.14 -23.76 2.46
N VAL A 229 -0.92 -24.64 1.83
CA VAL A 229 -1.06 -26.03 2.28
C VAL A 229 0.26 -26.79 2.12
N LYS A 230 0.89 -26.71 0.94
CA LYS A 230 2.14 -27.42 0.63
C LYS A 230 3.28 -27.04 1.57
N TYR A 231 3.41 -25.76 1.89
CA TYR A 231 4.47 -25.27 2.77
C TYR A 231 4.04 -25.23 4.25
N GLY A 232 2.84 -25.70 4.61
CA GLY A 232 2.38 -25.74 6.00
C GLY A 232 2.19 -24.36 6.65
N LEU A 233 1.82 -23.34 5.86
CA LEU A 233 1.50 -21.99 6.36
C LEU A 233 0.11 -21.91 7.01
N ILE A 234 -0.69 -22.96 6.86
CA ILE A 234 -1.96 -23.15 7.55
C ILE A 234 -1.83 -24.47 8.30
N GLU A 235 -1.76 -24.41 9.63
CA GLU A 235 -2.07 -25.57 10.47
C GLU A 235 -3.58 -25.80 10.39
N LYS A 236 -3.99 -27.07 10.22
CA LYS A 236 -5.39 -27.48 10.20
C LYS A 236 -6.11 -27.08 11.49
#